data_AF-A0A162HGT7-F1
#
_entry.id   AF-A0A162HGT7-F1
#
_cell.length_a   1.000
_cell.length_b   1.000
_cell.length_c   1.000
_cell.angle_alpha   90.00
_cell.angle_beta   90.00
_cell.angle_gamma   90.00
#
_symmetry.space_group_name_H-M   'P 1'
#
loop_
_entity.id
_entity.type
_entity.pdbx_description
1 polymer ?
#
loop_
_entity_poly.entity_id
_entity_poly.type
_entity_poly.pdbx_seq_one_letter_code
_entity_poly.pdbx_strand_id
1 'polypeptide(L)'
;MKKSEDLSTKDWKQAQSAVFKEYEDFIKRVQENGVDYAIQHARRLVNYQKLVTEWQHKINILMDDLSNNHVALSVFKDLEEGNESHVLSRAYEIMKKWPEFNPEPLTIWLELIEDSDDE
;
A
#
# COMPACT_ATOMS: atom_id res chain seq x y z
N MET A 1 -1.32 3.08 -18.69
CA MET A 1 -0.41 2.46 -17.70
C MET A 1 0.88 2.12 -18.42
N LYS A 2 2.02 2.63 -17.93
CA LYS A 2 3.32 2.02 -18.27
C LYS A 2 3.28 0.55 -17.84
N LYS A 3 3.84 -0.35 -18.66
CA LYS A 3 4.03 -1.73 -18.21
C LYS A 3 5.05 -1.73 -17.07
N SER A 4 4.97 -2.70 -16.15
CA SER A 4 5.96 -2.83 -15.07
C SER A 4 7.40 -2.89 -15.59
N GLU A 5 7.58 -3.43 -16.80
CA GLU A 5 8.83 -3.49 -17.57
C GLU A 5 9.45 -2.12 -17.90
N ASP A 6 8.68 -1.03 -17.85
CA ASP A 6 9.14 0.33 -18.16
C ASP A 6 9.48 1.17 -16.90
N LEU A 7 9.27 0.63 -15.70
CA LEU A 7 9.49 1.36 -14.44
C LEU A 7 10.94 1.26 -13.99
N SER A 8 11.60 2.41 -13.86
CA SER A 8 12.98 2.49 -13.41
C SER A 8 13.09 2.36 -11.88
N THR A 9 14.29 2.02 -11.38
CA THR A 9 14.62 2.07 -9.95
C THR A 9 14.30 3.44 -9.32
N LYS A 10 14.39 4.53 -10.10
CA LYS A 10 14.05 5.87 -9.62
C LYS A 10 12.54 6.00 -9.39
N ASP A 11 11.72 5.46 -10.29
CA ASP A 11 10.27 5.48 -10.17
C ASP A 11 9.84 4.71 -8.92
N TRP A 12 10.41 3.52 -8.69
CA TRP A 12 10.15 2.72 -7.49
C TRP A 12 10.55 3.41 -6.18
N LYS A 13 11.65 4.18 -6.16
CA LYS A 13 12.03 5.00 -5.00
C LYS A 13 11.05 6.14 -4.74
N GLN A 14 10.52 6.76 -5.80
CA GLN A 14 9.49 7.79 -5.68
C GLN A 14 8.18 7.20 -5.15
N ALA A 15 7.75 6.06 -5.70
CA ALA A 15 6.61 5.30 -5.22
C ALA A 15 6.76 4.94 -3.73
N GLN A 16 7.88 4.34 -3.34
CA GLN A 16 8.17 4.00 -1.95
C GLN A 16 8.05 5.23 -1.01
N SER A 17 8.64 6.36 -1.41
CA SER A 17 8.54 7.60 -0.64
C SER A 17 7.10 8.09 -0.48
N ALA A 18 6.29 7.97 -1.54
CA ALA A 18 4.89 8.39 -1.51
C ALA A 18 4.02 7.47 -0.66
N VAL A 19 4.26 6.16 -0.68
CA VAL A 19 3.57 5.19 0.19
C VAL A 19 3.90 5.45 1.66
N PHE A 20 5.16 5.73 1.98
CA PHE A 20 5.54 6.11 3.35
C PHE A 20 4.88 7.41 3.79
N LYS A 21 4.79 8.40 2.89
CA LYS A 21 4.09 9.64 3.16
C LYS A 21 2.60 9.42 3.44
N GLU A 22 1.92 8.56 2.67
CA GLU A 22 0.52 8.20 2.93
C GLU A 22 0.33 7.61 4.34
N TYR A 23 1.26 6.74 4.76
CA TYR A 23 1.25 6.17 6.10
C TYR A 23 1.48 7.23 7.19
N GLU A 24 2.51 8.06 7.03
CA GLU A 24 2.84 9.14 7.97
C GLU A 24 1.68 10.14 8.13
N ASP A 25 1.05 10.54 7.03
CA ASP A 25 -0.10 11.44 7.04
C ASP A 25 -1.30 10.82 7.77
N PHE A 26 -1.50 9.50 7.63
CA PHE A 26 -2.53 8.79 8.39
C PHE A 26 -2.21 8.71 9.88
N ILE A 27 -0.97 8.40 10.27
CA ILE A 27 -0.54 8.39 11.67
C ILE A 27 -0.71 9.77 12.30
N LYS A 28 -0.31 10.83 11.59
CA LYS A 28 -0.49 12.21 12.05
C LYS A 28 -1.96 12.53 12.28
N ARG A 29 -2.85 12.16 11.35
CA ARG A 29 -4.30 12.31 11.51
C ARG A 29 -4.83 11.59 12.75
N VAL A 30 -4.36 10.36 12.99
CA VAL A 30 -4.74 9.59 14.19
C VAL A 30 -4.30 10.31 15.46
N GLN A 31 -3.07 10.82 15.50
CA GLN A 31 -2.55 11.57 16.65
C GLN A 31 -3.32 12.87 16.91
N GLU A 32 -3.63 13.63 15.86
CA GLU A 32 -4.36 14.90 15.94
C GLU A 32 -5.81 14.73 16.45
N ASN A 33 -6.43 13.58 16.19
CA ASN A 33 -7.83 13.30 16.58
C ASN A 33 -7.96 12.51 17.91
N GLY A 34 -6.84 12.11 18.52
CA GLY A 34 -6.80 11.52 19.85
C GLY A 34 -7.22 10.03 19.94
N VAL A 35 -7.34 9.56 21.18
CA VAL A 35 -7.44 8.12 21.51
C VAL A 35 -8.69 7.46 20.95
N ASP A 36 -9.85 8.11 21.03
CA ASP A 36 -11.11 7.52 20.53
C ASP A 36 -11.06 7.26 19.02
N TYR A 37 -10.50 8.21 18.26
CA TYR A 37 -10.27 8.05 16.83
C TYR A 37 -9.26 6.92 16.56
N ALA A 38 -8.18 6.83 17.34
CA ALA A 38 -7.22 5.73 17.24
C ALA A 38 -7.87 4.36 17.47
N ILE A 39 -8.78 4.24 18.45
CA ILE A 39 -9.54 3.00 18.71
C ILE A 39 -10.44 2.65 17.52
N GLN A 40 -11.19 3.62 16.98
CA GLN A 40 -12.06 3.42 15.82
C GLN A 40 -11.27 2.98 14.57
N HIS A 41 -10.01 3.41 14.45
CA HIS A 41 -9.16 3.14 13.30
C HIS A 41 -8.04 2.12 13.56
N ALA A 42 -8.05 1.42 14.69
CA ALA A 42 -6.99 0.50 15.09
C ALA A 42 -6.71 -0.58 14.03
N ARG A 43 -7.76 -1.15 13.42
CA ARG A 43 -7.62 -2.14 12.33
C ARG A 43 -6.92 -1.56 11.11
N ARG A 44 -7.28 -0.34 10.71
CA ARG A 44 -6.63 0.36 9.58
C ARG A 44 -5.16 0.61 9.88
N LEU A 45 -4.84 1.03 11.11
CA LEU A 45 -3.47 1.29 11.54
C LEU A 45 -2.59 0.03 11.47
N VAL A 46 -3.09 -1.10 12.01
CA VAL A 46 -2.38 -2.39 11.93
C VAL A 46 -2.21 -2.85 10.49
N ASN A 47 -3.26 -2.78 9.66
CA ASN A 47 -3.16 -3.20 8.26
C ASN A 47 -2.25 -2.30 7.44
N TYR A 48 -2.28 -0.99 7.65
CA TYR A 48 -1.35 -0.06 7.02
C TYR A 48 0.09 -0.38 7.38
N GLN A 49 0.38 -0.66 8.65
CA GLN A 49 1.71 -1.05 9.09
C GLN A 49 2.20 -2.32 8.37
N LYS A 50 1.32 -3.31 8.19
CA LYS A 50 1.66 -4.54 7.45
C LYS A 50 1.89 -4.26 5.97
N LEU A 51 1.00 -3.53 5.32
CA LEU A 51 1.13 -3.15 3.91
C LEU A 51 2.46 -2.41 3.66
N VAL A 52 2.79 -1.44 4.53
CA VAL A 52 4.05 -0.67 4.48
C VAL A 52 5.29 -1.54 4.68
N THR A 53 5.19 -2.69 5.36
CA THR A 53 6.34 -3.54 5.65
C THR A 53 7.02 -4.02 4.37
N GLU A 54 6.27 -4.42 3.34
CA GLU A 54 6.89 -4.78 2.05
C GLU A 54 7.55 -3.57 1.38
N TRP A 55 6.92 -2.40 1.48
CA TRP A 55 7.51 -1.16 0.97
C TRP A 55 8.79 -0.76 1.71
N GLN A 56 9.08 -1.28 2.91
CA GLN A 56 10.33 -1.03 3.65
C GLN A 56 11.52 -1.87 3.16
N HIS A 57 11.29 -2.86 2.31
CA HIS A 57 12.37 -3.67 1.76
C HIS A 57 13.29 -2.87 0.84
N LYS A 58 14.46 -3.46 0.54
CA LYS A 58 15.39 -2.90 -0.45
C LYS A 58 14.69 -2.84 -1.80
N ILE A 59 14.96 -1.78 -2.57
CA ILE A 59 14.25 -1.52 -3.84
C ILE A 59 14.25 -2.72 -4.79
N ASN A 60 15.33 -3.49 -4.89
CA ASN A 60 15.36 -4.68 -5.75
C ASN A 60 14.37 -5.77 -5.29
N ILE A 61 14.26 -6.00 -3.99
CA ILE A 61 13.31 -6.97 -3.41
C ILE A 61 11.88 -6.47 -3.61
N LEU A 62 11.63 -5.19 -3.29
CA LEU A 62 10.35 -4.53 -3.51
C LEU A 62 9.88 -4.65 -4.97
N MET A 63 10.78 -4.41 -5.92
CA MET A 63 10.50 -4.53 -7.35
C MET A 63 10.15 -5.97 -7.72
N ASP A 64 10.94 -6.95 -7.28
CA ASP A 64 10.70 -8.36 -7.58
C ASP A 64 9.35 -8.82 -7.01
N ASP A 65 9.04 -8.44 -5.76
CA ASP A 65 7.83 -8.88 -5.06
C ASP A 65 6.54 -8.21 -5.59
N LEU A 66 6.59 -6.93 -5.98
CA LEU A 66 5.38 -6.14 -6.31
C LEU A 66 5.21 -5.80 -7.80
N SER A 67 6.16 -6.16 -8.67
CA SER A 67 6.12 -5.79 -10.10
C SER A 67 4.93 -6.38 -10.89
N ASN A 68 4.27 -7.41 -10.37
CA ASN A 68 3.10 -8.02 -10.98
C ASN A 68 1.80 -7.71 -10.22
N ASN A 69 1.85 -6.86 -9.20
CA ASN A 69 0.70 -6.54 -8.38
C ASN A 69 0.04 -5.24 -8.87
N HIS A 70 -1.07 -5.32 -9.59
CA HIS A 70 -1.83 -4.15 -10.08
C HIS A 70 -2.25 -3.20 -8.96
N VAL A 71 -2.57 -3.69 -7.76
CA VAL A 71 -2.89 -2.82 -6.62
C VAL A 71 -1.63 -2.06 -6.23
N ALA A 72 -0.47 -2.69 -6.08
CA ALA A 72 0.78 -2.00 -5.79
C ALA A 72 1.16 -1.00 -6.92
N LEU A 73 1.07 -1.43 -8.17
CA LEU A 73 1.40 -0.62 -9.35
C LEU A 73 0.49 0.59 -9.53
N SER A 74 -0.71 0.59 -8.94
CA SER A 74 -1.61 1.74 -8.99
C SER A 74 -1.01 3.01 -8.35
N VAL A 75 0.00 2.89 -7.48
CA VAL A 75 0.74 4.04 -6.94
C VAL A 75 1.36 4.90 -8.03
N PHE A 76 1.81 4.30 -9.14
CA PHE A 76 2.42 5.06 -10.24
C PHE A 76 1.40 5.94 -10.95
N LYS A 77 0.14 5.50 -11.02
CA LYS A 77 -0.96 6.31 -11.53
C LYS A 77 -1.28 7.46 -10.57
N ASP A 78 -1.34 7.18 -9.27
CA ASP A 78 -1.59 8.22 -8.25
C ASP A 78 -0.50 9.33 -8.32
N LEU A 79 0.75 8.93 -8.55
CA LEU A 79 1.87 9.84 -8.72
C LEU A 79 1.81 10.69 -9.99
N GLU A 80 1.31 10.14 -11.10
CA GLU A 80 1.08 10.90 -12.34
C GLU A 80 -0.05 11.93 -12.18
N GLU A 81 -1.07 11.63 -11.39
CA GLU A 81 -2.27 12.46 -11.22
C GLU A 81 -2.11 13.55 -10.15
N GLY A 82 -1.39 13.27 -9.06
CA GLY A 82 -1.34 14.18 -7.90
C GLY A 82 -0.06 14.15 -7.07
N ASN A 83 0.95 13.35 -7.46
CA ASN A 83 2.20 13.16 -6.71
C ASN A 83 1.98 12.69 -5.24
N GLU A 84 0.86 12.04 -4.97
CA GLU A 84 0.52 11.41 -3.69
C GLU A 84 0.18 9.94 -3.90
N SER A 85 0.32 9.11 -2.87
CA SER A 85 -0.11 7.70 -2.90
C SER A 85 -1.49 7.56 -2.27
N HIS A 86 -2.31 6.68 -2.84
CA HIS A 86 -3.54 6.18 -2.22
C HIS A 86 -3.55 4.65 -2.09
N VAL A 87 -2.40 4.00 -2.29
CA VAL A 87 -2.29 2.54 -2.37
C VAL A 87 -2.64 1.86 -1.05
N LEU A 88 -2.26 2.41 0.10
CA LEU A 88 -2.57 1.80 1.39
C LEU A 88 -4.07 1.87 1.65
N SER A 89 -4.69 3.00 1.31
CA SER A 89 -6.13 3.20 1.44
C SER A 89 -6.90 2.27 0.53
N ARG A 90 -6.44 2.15 -0.73
CA ARG A 90 -7.03 1.27 -1.73
C ARG A 90 -6.95 -0.20 -1.30
N ALA A 91 -5.77 -0.67 -0.91
CA ALA A 91 -5.56 -2.02 -0.40
C ALA A 91 -6.43 -2.29 0.83
N TYR A 92 -6.48 -1.37 1.80
CA TYR A 92 -7.32 -1.54 3.00
C TYR A 92 -8.81 -1.66 2.67
N GLU A 93 -9.32 -0.91 1.70
CA GLU A 93 -10.72 -1.00 1.29
C GLU A 93 -11.07 -2.34 0.63
N ILE A 94 -10.13 -2.95 -0.10
CA ILE A 94 -10.27 -4.33 -0.60
C ILE A 94 -10.29 -5.31 0.58
N MET A 95 -9.28 -5.22 1.46
CA MET A 95 -9.13 -6.11 2.63
C MET A 95 -10.32 -6.07 3.61
N LYS A 96 -11.11 -4.99 3.63
CA LYS A 96 -12.32 -4.90 4.48
C LYS A 96 -13.37 -5.95 4.12
N LYS A 97 -13.35 -6.47 2.90
CA LYS A 97 -14.26 -7.51 2.43
C LYS A 97 -13.85 -8.92 2.87
N TRP A 98 -12.60 -9.09 3.33
CA TRP A 98 -12.07 -10.40 3.71
C TRP A 98 -12.75 -10.91 5.00
N PRO A 99 -13.24 -12.17 5.00
CA PRO A 99 -14.06 -12.73 6.09
C PRO A 99 -13.32 -12.82 7.43
N GLU A 100 -12.00 -13.02 7.40
CA GLU A 100 -11.08 -12.95 8.52
C GLU A 100 -9.69 -12.78 7.92
N PHE A 101 -8.84 -11.88 8.42
CA PHE A 101 -7.42 -12.00 8.08
C PHE A 101 -6.46 -11.18 8.94
N ASN A 102 -5.47 -11.86 9.50
CA ASN A 102 -4.25 -11.28 10.07
C ASN A 102 -2.99 -11.92 9.43
N PRO A 103 -2.80 -11.79 8.11
CA PRO A 103 -1.72 -12.47 7.38
C PRO A 103 -0.38 -11.75 7.51
N GLU A 104 0.66 -12.42 7.05
CA GLU A 104 1.98 -11.82 6.84
C GLU A 104 1.95 -10.76 5.72
N PRO A 105 2.84 -9.75 5.74
CA PRO A 105 2.88 -8.66 4.77
C PRO A 105 2.84 -9.09 3.29
N LEU A 106 3.77 -9.93 2.84
CA LEU A 106 3.78 -10.44 1.45
C LEU A 106 2.50 -11.19 1.09
N THR A 107 1.94 -11.97 2.02
CA THR A 107 0.67 -12.68 1.82
C THR A 107 -0.47 -11.71 1.53
N ILE A 108 -0.52 -10.54 2.18
CA ILE A 108 -1.52 -9.51 1.86
C ILE A 108 -1.40 -9.10 0.40
N TRP A 109 -0.19 -8.84 -0.07
CA TRP A 109 0.01 -8.40 -1.44
C TRP A 109 -0.37 -9.49 -2.44
N LEU A 110 0.00 -10.76 -2.21
CA LEU A 110 -0.41 -11.87 -3.07
C LEU A 110 -1.93 -12.00 -3.17
N GLU A 111 -2.66 -11.94 -2.06
CA GLU A 111 -4.12 -12.00 -2.06
C GLU A 111 -4.75 -10.80 -2.79
N LEU A 112 -4.15 -9.60 -2.67
CA LEU A 112 -4.57 -8.44 -3.46
C LEU A 112 -4.33 -8.59 -4.97
N ILE A 113 -3.37 -9.43 -5.38
CA ILE A 113 -3.22 -9.80 -6.79
C ILE A 113 -4.44 -10.64 -7.18
N GLU A 114 -4.66 -11.74 -6.48
CA GLU A 114 -5.73 -12.71 -6.78
C GLU A 114 -7.11 -12.03 -6.83
N ASP A 115 -7.47 -11.24 -5.82
CA ASP A 115 -8.76 -10.55 -5.72
C ASP A 115 -9.05 -9.54 -6.83
N SER A 116 -8.03 -9.12 -7.58
CA SER A 116 -8.20 -8.13 -8.64
C SER A 116 -7.92 -8.65 -10.04
N ASP A 117 -7.57 -9.91 -10.19
CA ASP A 117 -7.69 -10.63 -11.46
C ASP A 117 -9.13 -11.18 -11.69
N ASP A 118 -9.97 -11.14 -10.65
CA ASP A 118 -11.38 -11.58 -10.66
C ASP A 118 -12.40 -10.48 -11.10
N GLU A 119 -11.95 -9.27 -11.47
CA GLU A 119 -12.76 -8.17 -12.05
C GLU A 119 -12.48 -7.96 -13.56
#